data_AF-A0A972ZW84-F1
#
_entry.id   AF-A0A972ZW84-F1
#
_cell.length_a   1.000
_cell.length_b   1.000
_cell.length_c   1.000
_cell.angle_alpha   90.00
_cell.angle_beta   90.00
_cell.angle_gamma   90.00
#
_symmetry.space_group_name_H-M   'P 1'
#
loop_
_entity.id
_entity.type
_entity.pdbx_description
1 polymer ?
#
loop_
_entity_poly.entity_id
_entity_poly.type
_entity_poly.pdbx_seq_one_letter_code
_entity_poly.pdbx_strand_id
1 'polypeptide(L)'
;PQIEVYYRLRTRRTDRKAGNVADFCRRWGKDYKPNIFLSQMAFPGSDGVSLPDIESFEDAFDIVSFEVEPGDMIVHHYKIIHGAGGNATDRPRRAASLRYCGDDMRYKFRPYAPPQIHHQHTLKDGDVLDSEQFPIVWRGQPRRVAA
;
A
#
# COMPACT_ATOMS: atom_id res chain seq x y z
N PRO A 1 -18.84 7.79 14.02
CA PRO A 1 -18.66 6.41 14.50
C PRO A 1 -17.17 6.06 14.67
N GLN A 2 -16.82 5.46 15.80
CA GLN A 2 -15.50 4.88 16.04
C GLN A 2 -15.33 3.68 15.10
N ILE A 3 -14.30 3.70 14.26
CA ILE A 3 -13.95 2.55 13.42
C ILE A 3 -13.11 1.64 14.29
N GLU A 4 -13.63 0.46 14.62
CA GLU A 4 -12.87 -0.58 15.31
C GLU A 4 -12.15 -1.43 14.26
N VAL A 5 -10.82 -1.43 14.32
CA VAL A 5 -9.97 -2.24 13.45
C VAL A 5 -9.53 -3.47 14.23
N TYR A 6 -10.12 -4.60 13.89
CA TYR A 6 -9.74 -5.90 14.44
C TYR A 6 -8.68 -6.52 13.55
N TYR A 7 -7.50 -6.85 14.10
CA TYR A 7 -6.49 -7.65 13.39
C TYR A 7 -6.09 -8.85 14.23
N ARG A 8 -5.93 -10.01 13.60
CA ARG A 8 -5.39 -11.22 14.22
C ARG A 8 -3.94 -11.38 13.78
N LEU A 9 -3.01 -11.13 14.68
CA LEU A 9 -1.59 -11.44 14.47
C LEU A 9 -1.42 -12.97 14.48
N ARG A 10 -0.85 -13.55 13.42
CA ARG A 10 -0.39 -14.94 13.42
C ARG A 10 1.10 -14.97 13.14
N THR A 11 1.87 -15.44 14.11
CA THR A 11 3.31 -15.63 13.97
C THR A 11 3.56 -16.91 13.17
N ARG A 12 3.91 -16.71 11.89
CA ARG A 12 4.48 -17.72 10.97
C ARG A 12 3.66 -18.97 10.72
N ARG A 13 3.00 -19.00 9.55
CA ARG A 13 2.86 -20.14 8.63
C ARG A 13 1.78 -19.79 7.64
N THR A 14 2.11 -19.67 6.35
CA THR A 14 1.07 -19.57 5.32
C THR A 14 1.53 -20.33 4.08
N ASP A 15 1.02 -21.54 3.86
CA ASP A 15 1.21 -22.28 2.59
C ASP A 15 0.57 -21.54 1.40
N ARG A 16 -0.28 -20.55 1.70
CA ARG A 16 -0.95 -19.65 0.76
C ARG A 16 -0.26 -18.29 0.77
N LYS A 17 -0.20 -17.61 -0.37
CA LYS A 17 0.32 -16.24 -0.51
C LYS A 17 -0.38 -15.27 0.46
N ALA A 18 0.26 -15.03 1.61
CA ALA A 18 -0.19 -14.09 2.64
C ALA A 18 0.37 -12.69 2.41
N GLY A 19 -0.31 -11.69 2.97
CA GLY A 19 0.24 -10.34 3.06
C GLY A 19 1.30 -10.31 4.14
N ASN A 20 2.55 -10.03 3.76
CA ASN A 20 3.63 -9.70 4.67
C ASN A 20 3.67 -8.17 4.78
N VAL A 21 3.62 -7.68 6.01
CA VAL A 21 3.88 -6.27 6.32
C VAL A 21 5.22 -6.23 7.03
N ALA A 22 6.23 -5.71 6.34
CA ALA A 22 7.53 -5.48 6.95
C ALA A 22 7.48 -4.08 7.57
N ASP A 23 7.62 -4.01 8.90
CA ASP A 23 7.69 -2.78 9.69
C ASP A 23 6.35 -2.04 9.89
N PHE A 24 5.55 -2.52 10.86
CA PHE A 24 4.43 -1.77 11.42
C PHE A 24 4.89 -0.65 12.38
N CYS A 25 6.16 -0.63 12.82
CA CYS A 25 6.51 -0.01 14.10
C CYS A 25 7.42 1.22 14.01
N ARG A 26 7.93 1.63 12.84
CA ARG A 26 8.60 2.95 12.67
C ARG A 26 7.82 3.93 11.79
N ARG A 27 6.51 3.97 12.02
CA ARG A 27 5.59 5.12 11.84
C ARG A 27 5.83 6.00 10.61
N TRP A 28 5.87 5.35 9.45
CA TRP A 28 6.12 5.87 8.09
C TRP A 28 7.61 5.86 7.74
N GLY A 29 8.07 4.70 7.25
CA GLY A 29 9.45 4.48 6.82
C GLY A 29 10.00 5.58 5.90
N LYS A 30 11.30 5.48 5.61
CA LYS A 30 11.97 6.39 4.66
C LYS A 30 11.18 6.47 3.35
N ASP A 31 11.38 7.53 2.58
CA ASP A 31 10.85 7.59 1.23
C ASP A 31 11.62 6.58 0.38
N TYR A 32 11.16 5.33 0.41
CA TYR A 32 11.75 4.22 -0.32
C TYR A 32 11.33 4.28 -1.79
N LYS A 33 12.25 3.88 -2.66
CA LYS A 33 11.96 3.73 -4.09
C LYS A 33 10.85 2.69 -4.28
N PRO A 34 9.86 2.95 -5.15
CA PRO A 34 8.91 1.92 -5.54
C PRO A 34 9.63 0.83 -6.35
N ASN A 35 9.31 -0.43 -6.04
CA ASN A 35 9.76 -1.58 -6.84
C ASN A 35 8.80 -1.87 -7.99
N ILE A 36 9.35 -2.45 -9.07
CA ILE A 36 8.58 -3.00 -10.18
C ILE A 36 7.74 -4.16 -9.66
N PHE A 37 6.44 -4.21 -9.96
CA PHE A 37 5.53 -5.18 -9.33
C PHE A 37 5.92 -6.66 -9.46
N LEU A 38 6.67 -7.03 -10.50
CA LEU A 38 7.12 -8.40 -10.78
C LEU A 38 8.57 -8.66 -10.35
N SER A 39 9.27 -7.71 -9.74
CA SER A 39 10.67 -7.88 -9.33
C SER A 39 11.00 -7.07 -8.08
N GLN A 40 12.15 -7.37 -7.45
CA GLN A 40 12.65 -6.56 -6.33
C GLN A 40 13.47 -5.35 -6.79
N MET A 41 13.44 -5.03 -8.09
CA MET A 41 14.16 -3.88 -8.64
C MET A 41 13.36 -2.61 -8.46
N ALA A 42 14.02 -1.57 -7.95
CA ALA A 42 13.48 -0.21 -7.95
C ALA A 42 13.22 0.29 -9.38
N PHE A 43 12.19 1.11 -9.57
CA PHE A 43 11.98 1.79 -10.85
C PHE A 43 13.21 2.66 -11.21
N PRO A 44 13.77 2.51 -12.43
CA PRO A 44 14.88 3.36 -12.87
C PRO A 44 14.51 4.84 -12.79
N GLY A 45 15.42 5.66 -12.25
CA GLY A 45 15.20 7.10 -12.08
C GLY A 45 14.18 7.48 -10.99
N SER A 46 13.68 6.52 -10.21
CA SER A 46 12.79 6.83 -9.08
C SER A 46 13.52 7.50 -7.92
N ASP A 47 12.79 8.39 -7.24
CA ASP A 47 13.25 9.13 -6.07
C ASP A 47 13.28 8.22 -4.83
N GLY A 48 14.13 8.58 -3.86
CA GLY A 48 14.15 7.95 -2.54
C GLY A 48 15.30 7.00 -2.30
N VAL A 49 15.20 6.22 -1.23
CA VAL A 49 16.21 5.27 -0.78
C VAL A 49 15.85 3.87 -1.29
N SER A 50 16.83 3.09 -1.75
CA SER A 50 16.57 1.69 -2.10
C SER A 50 16.09 0.91 -0.87
N LEU A 51 15.16 -0.02 -1.08
CA LEU A 51 14.79 -0.96 -0.03
C LEU A 51 16.03 -1.78 0.39
N PRO A 52 16.18 -2.06 1.70
CA PRO A 52 17.16 -3.07 2.12
C PRO A 52 16.77 -4.44 1.56
N ASP A 53 17.71 -5.37 1.52
CA ASP A 53 17.43 -6.75 1.15
C ASP A 53 16.65 -7.44 2.27
N ILE A 54 15.31 -7.33 2.20
CA ILE A 54 14.42 -7.91 3.20
C ILE A 54 14.36 -9.43 3.04
N GLU A 55 14.33 -9.92 1.80
CA GLU A 55 14.11 -11.34 1.49
C GLU A 55 15.28 -12.21 2.00
N SER A 56 16.53 -11.74 1.88
CA SER A 56 17.69 -12.49 2.38
C SER A 56 17.88 -12.39 3.90
N PHE A 57 17.21 -11.43 4.55
CA PHE A 57 17.45 -11.08 5.97
C PHE A 57 16.15 -10.87 6.75
N GLU A 58 15.11 -11.65 6.47
CA GLU A 58 13.78 -11.46 7.08
C GLU A 58 13.82 -11.39 8.62
N ASP A 59 14.64 -12.25 9.25
CA ASP A 59 14.82 -12.29 10.72
C ASP A 59 15.40 -11.00 11.31
N ALA A 60 16.00 -10.13 10.50
CA ALA A 60 16.53 -8.83 10.93
C ALA A 60 15.46 -7.73 10.98
N PHE A 61 14.24 -8.01 10.50
CA PHE A 61 13.16 -7.04 10.41
C PHE A 61 11.95 -7.48 11.25
N ASP A 62 11.19 -6.51 11.76
CA ASP A 62 9.90 -6.76 12.42
C ASP A 62 8.82 -6.97 11.35
N ILE A 63 8.78 -8.18 10.80
CA ILE A 63 7.82 -8.60 9.77
C ILE A 63 6.64 -9.28 10.45
N VAL A 64 5.45 -8.74 10.19
CA VAL A 64 4.19 -9.37 10.57
C VAL A 64 3.48 -9.92 9.34
N SER A 65 2.90 -11.11 9.47
CA SER A 65 2.16 -11.77 8.39
C SER A 65 0.74 -12.06 8.82
N PHE A 66 -0.20 -11.93 7.89
CA PHE A 66 -1.62 -12.16 8.13
C PHE A 66 -2.15 -13.27 7.24
N GLU A 67 -2.64 -14.35 7.87
CA GLU A 67 -3.58 -15.27 7.21
C GLU A 67 -4.94 -14.60 7.10
N VAL A 68 -5.53 -14.66 5.91
CA VAL A 68 -6.82 -14.05 5.61
C VAL A 68 -7.76 -15.06 4.95
N GLU A 69 -9.03 -14.97 5.31
CA GLU A 69 -10.13 -15.71 4.68
C GLU A 69 -10.85 -14.83 3.64
N PRO A 70 -11.58 -15.42 2.69
CA PRO A 70 -12.43 -14.65 1.78
C PRO A 70 -13.41 -13.76 2.56
N GLY A 71 -13.29 -12.45 2.39
CA GLY A 71 -14.09 -11.45 3.12
C GLY A 71 -13.24 -10.59 4.07
N ASP A 72 -12.07 -11.07 4.49
CA ASP A 72 -11.14 -10.28 5.30
C ASP A 72 -10.49 -9.16 4.49
N MET A 73 -10.16 -8.06 5.17
CA MET A 73 -9.48 -6.91 4.60
C MET A 73 -8.23 -6.56 5.40
N ILE A 74 -7.14 -6.30 4.69
CA ILE A 74 -5.93 -5.69 5.26
C ILE A 74 -5.91 -4.22 4.85
N VAL A 75 -5.88 -3.33 5.84
CA VAL A 75 -5.75 -1.89 5.64
C VAL A 75 -4.38 -1.45 6.13
N HIS A 76 -3.64 -0.75 5.28
CA HIS A 76 -2.29 -0.29 5.58
C HIS A 76 -2.05 1.08 4.94
N HIS A 77 -1.23 1.90 5.60
CA HIS A 77 -0.83 3.20 5.09
C HIS A 77 0.10 3.03 3.86
N TYR A 78 0.00 3.92 2.87
CA TYR A 78 0.76 3.78 1.61
C TYR A 78 2.29 3.77 1.78
N LYS A 79 2.80 4.34 2.88
CA LYS A 79 4.23 4.33 3.26
C LYS A 79 4.70 3.07 4.00
N ILE A 80 3.82 2.13 4.29
CA ILE A 80 4.21 0.86 4.93
C ILE A 80 4.79 -0.06 3.87
N ILE A 81 5.98 -0.60 4.14
CA ILE A 81 6.58 -1.63 3.29
C ILE A 81 5.74 -2.88 3.42
N HIS A 82 5.30 -3.40 2.29
CA HIS A 82 4.45 -4.58 2.24
C HIS A 82 4.82 -5.41 1.03
N GLY A 83 4.70 -6.72 1.22
CA GLY A 83 4.98 -7.72 0.21
C GLY A 83 4.05 -8.91 0.39
N ALA A 84 4.20 -9.90 -0.48
CA ALA A 84 3.50 -11.16 -0.31
C ALA A 84 4.37 -12.25 -0.90
N GLY A 85 4.53 -13.34 -0.15
CA GLY A 85 5.32 -14.49 -0.60
C GLY A 85 4.77 -15.16 -1.87
N GLY A 86 5.52 -16.13 -2.39
CA GLY A 86 5.06 -17.00 -3.46
C GLY A 86 3.79 -17.77 -3.07
N ASN A 87 2.97 -18.13 -4.06
CA ASN A 87 1.86 -19.04 -3.84
C ASN A 87 2.35 -20.49 -4.06
N ALA A 88 2.50 -21.26 -2.98
CA ALA A 88 2.98 -22.64 -3.04
C ALA A 88 1.86 -23.66 -3.34
N THR A 89 0.61 -23.21 -3.53
CA THR A 89 -0.53 -24.06 -3.85
C THR A 89 -0.82 -24.11 -5.36
N ASP A 90 -1.57 -25.13 -5.78
CA ASP A 90 -2.10 -25.28 -7.13
C ASP A 90 -3.31 -24.38 -7.43
N ARG A 91 -3.82 -23.65 -6.42
CA ARG A 91 -5.00 -22.79 -6.53
C ARG A 91 -4.60 -21.32 -6.68
N PRO A 92 -5.17 -20.58 -7.64
CA PRO A 92 -4.88 -19.16 -7.79
C PRO A 92 -5.42 -18.35 -6.60
N ARG A 93 -4.59 -17.46 -6.04
CA ARG A 93 -5.05 -16.45 -5.08
C ARG A 93 -5.63 -15.25 -5.82
N ARG A 94 -6.88 -14.89 -5.51
CA ARG A 94 -7.52 -13.66 -6.01
C ARG A 94 -7.65 -12.66 -4.87
N ALA A 95 -7.36 -11.39 -5.15
CA ALA A 95 -7.55 -10.28 -4.22
C ALA A 95 -7.85 -9.00 -5.00
N ALA A 96 -8.63 -8.10 -4.41
CA ALA A 96 -8.82 -6.74 -4.89
C ALA A 96 -8.02 -5.78 -4.01
N SER A 97 -7.38 -4.78 -4.62
CA SER A 97 -6.70 -3.70 -3.91
C SER A 97 -7.42 -2.40 -4.23
N LEU A 98 -7.81 -1.68 -3.18
CA LEU A 98 -8.45 -0.37 -3.25
C LEU A 98 -7.53 0.65 -2.59
N ARG A 99 -7.42 1.84 -3.17
CA ARG A 99 -6.58 2.93 -2.67
C ARG A 99 -7.47 4.13 -2.41
N TYR A 100 -7.41 4.65 -1.20
CA TYR A 100 -8.11 5.86 -0.78
C TYR A 100 -7.08 6.92 -0.42
N CYS A 101 -7.35 8.16 -0.78
CA CYS A 101 -6.57 9.33 -0.37
C CYS A 101 -7.44 10.27 0.46
N GLY A 102 -6.82 10.97 1.41
CA GLY A 102 -7.49 12.03 2.16
C GLY A 102 -7.65 13.31 1.31
N ASP A 103 -8.49 14.21 1.80
CA ASP A 103 -8.77 15.52 1.18
C ASP A 103 -7.52 16.44 1.12
N ASP A 104 -6.48 16.11 1.89
CA ASP A 104 -5.18 16.79 1.95
C ASP A 104 -4.20 16.31 0.87
N MET A 105 -4.49 15.20 0.19
CA MET A 105 -3.63 14.67 -0.86
C MET A 105 -3.76 15.52 -2.13
N ARG A 106 -2.64 15.67 -2.85
CA ARG A 106 -2.55 16.40 -4.11
C ARG A 106 -1.91 15.54 -5.19
N TYR A 107 -2.33 15.77 -6.42
CA TYR A 107 -1.74 15.13 -7.58
C TYR A 107 -0.26 15.51 -7.71
N LYS A 108 0.57 14.52 -8.02
CA LYS A 108 1.97 14.70 -8.36
C LYS A 108 2.32 13.78 -9.52
N PHE A 109 2.70 14.35 -10.64
CA PHE A 109 3.22 13.60 -11.77
C PHE A 109 4.60 13.02 -11.43
N ARG A 110 4.74 11.72 -11.68
CA ARG A 110 5.96 10.95 -11.43
C ARG A 110 6.32 10.27 -12.75
N PRO A 111 7.37 10.72 -13.47
CA PRO A 111 7.67 10.26 -14.83
C PRO A 111 8.05 8.77 -14.90
N TYR A 112 8.51 8.20 -13.79
CA TYR A 112 8.82 6.78 -13.66
C TYR A 112 7.61 5.91 -13.31
N ALA A 113 6.45 6.50 -12.97
CA ALA A 113 5.26 5.73 -12.65
C ALA A 113 4.71 5.06 -13.92
N PRO A 114 4.33 3.77 -13.87
CA PRO A 114 3.71 3.10 -15.01
C PRO A 114 2.48 3.87 -15.49
N PRO A 115 2.29 4.03 -16.82
CA PRO A 115 1.11 4.68 -17.36
C PRO A 115 -0.14 3.88 -16.98
N GLN A 116 -1.17 4.58 -16.50
CA GLN A 116 -2.47 3.97 -16.23
C GLN A 116 -3.32 4.17 -17.47
N ILE A 117 -3.71 3.09 -18.14
CA ILE A 117 -4.43 3.12 -19.44
C ILE A 117 -5.72 3.94 -19.35
N HIS A 118 -6.34 3.97 -18.17
CA HIS A 118 -7.59 4.69 -17.92
C HIS A 118 -7.39 6.11 -17.38
N HIS A 119 -6.15 6.56 -17.21
CA HIS A 119 -5.86 7.95 -16.85
C HIS A 119 -5.74 8.83 -18.09
N GLN A 120 -6.55 9.88 -18.10
CA GLN A 120 -6.52 10.90 -19.15
C GLN A 120 -5.39 11.93 -18.92
N HIS A 121 -4.67 11.84 -17.79
CA HIS A 121 -3.53 12.71 -17.43
C HIS A 121 -3.81 14.23 -17.54
N THR A 122 -5.03 14.64 -17.21
CA THR A 122 -5.48 16.04 -17.27
C THR A 122 -5.12 16.88 -16.04
N LEU A 123 -4.73 16.23 -14.94
CA LEU A 123 -4.33 16.89 -13.69
C LEU A 123 -2.90 17.44 -13.75
N LYS A 124 -2.68 18.56 -13.07
CA LYS A 124 -1.38 19.20 -12.86
C LYS A 124 -0.90 18.99 -11.44
N ASP A 125 0.41 19.09 -11.25
CA ASP A 125 1.03 19.01 -9.93
C ASP A 125 0.37 20.01 -8.96
N GLY A 126 -0.08 19.52 -7.81
CA GLY A 126 -0.76 20.32 -6.79
C GLY A 126 -2.29 20.35 -6.92
N ASP A 127 -2.88 19.77 -7.95
CA ASP A 127 -4.35 19.68 -8.08
C ASP A 127 -4.93 18.71 -7.04
N VAL A 128 -6.19 18.93 -6.66
CA VAL A 128 -6.95 18.02 -5.81
C VAL A 128 -7.32 16.74 -6.57
N LEU A 129 -7.48 15.63 -5.85
CA LEU A 129 -7.96 14.36 -6.40
C LEU A 129 -9.48 14.24 -6.19
N ASP A 130 -10.25 15.13 -6.84
CA ASP A 130 -11.72 15.14 -6.85
C ASP A 130 -12.22 15.32 -8.28
N SER A 131 -12.44 14.21 -8.99
CA SER A 131 -12.93 14.19 -10.37
C SER A 131 -13.59 12.86 -10.70
N GLU A 132 -14.12 12.68 -11.91
CA GLU A 132 -14.65 11.38 -12.34
C GLU A 132 -13.62 10.23 -12.29
N GLN A 133 -12.33 10.54 -12.50
CA GLN A 133 -11.23 9.57 -12.38
C GLN A 133 -10.84 9.28 -10.92
N PHE A 134 -11.11 10.23 -10.02
CA PHE A 134 -10.83 10.15 -8.59
C PHE A 134 -12.07 10.57 -7.80
N PRO A 135 -13.13 9.76 -7.82
CA PRO A 135 -14.42 10.18 -7.28
C PRO A 135 -14.36 10.26 -5.76
N ILE A 136 -15.02 11.28 -5.19
CA ILE A 136 -15.28 11.32 -3.75
C ILE A 136 -16.18 10.15 -3.37
N VAL A 137 -15.64 9.25 -2.54
CA VAL A 137 -16.37 8.09 -2.02
C VAL A 137 -17.05 8.36 -0.68
N TRP A 138 -16.64 9.40 0.04
CA TRP A 138 -17.18 9.76 1.35
C TRP A 138 -17.10 11.25 1.58
N ARG A 139 -18.23 11.87 1.97
CA ARG A 139 -18.29 13.26 2.42
C ARG A 139 -18.52 13.25 3.92
N GLY A 140 -17.47 13.54 4.68
CA GLY A 140 -17.57 13.73 6.12
C GLY A 140 -18.32 15.01 6.48
N GLN A 141 -18.83 15.08 7.71
CA GLN A 141 -19.19 16.39 8.27
C GLN A 141 -17.90 17.19 8.53
N PRO A 142 -17.91 18.53 8.38
CA PRO A 142 -16.75 19.35 8.68
C PRO A 142 -16.23 19.03 10.07
N ARG A 143 -14.94 18.69 10.18
CA ARG A 143 -14.28 18.61 11.49
C ARG A 143 -14.41 19.99 12.14
N ARG A 144 -15.17 20.10 13.24
CA ARG A 144 -15.06 21.26 14.13
C ARG A 144 -13.61 21.32 14.59
N VAL A 145 -12.86 22.29 14.09
CA VAL A 145 -11.55 22.62 14.65
C VAL A 145 -11.84 23.15 16.04
N ALA A 146 -11.42 22.42 17.07
CA ALA A 146 -11.42 22.96 18.42
C ALA A 146 -10.43 24.14 18.43
N ALA A 147 -10.92 25.31 18.84
CA ALA A 147 -10.13 26.52 19.04
C ALA A 147 -9.16 26.35 20.22
#